data_AF-T1BIY1-F1
#
_entry.id   AF-T1BIY1-F1
#
_cell.length_a   1.000
_cell.length_b   1.000
_cell.length_c   1.000
_cell.angle_alpha   90.00
_cell.angle_beta   90.00
_cell.angle_gamma   90.00
#
_symmetry.space_group_name_H-M   'P 1'
#
loop_
_entity.id
_entity.type
_entity.pdbx_description
1 polymer ?
#
loop_
_entity_poly.entity_id
_entity_poly.type
_entity_poly.pdbx_seq_one_letter_code
_entity_poly.pdbx_strand_id
1 'polypeptide(L)'
;MAHPLLWRAGHAARQPVWSSGFSRLDEGLPGGGWPRSGLIEVLPARFGVGELKLLLPALAALTTRPEARWSAWVAPPLSPFTPALAAAGVELSRLLIVRAQGRE
;
A
#
# COMPACT_ATOMS: atom_id res chain seq x y z
N MET A 1 16.38 30.72 -5.60
CA MET A 1 16.90 29.48 -6.21
C MET A 1 16.59 28.32 -5.29
N ALA A 2 15.83 27.32 -5.73
CA ALA A 2 15.50 26.14 -4.92
C ALA A 2 16.53 25.04 -5.19
N HIS A 3 17.10 24.47 -4.13
CA HIS A 3 18.14 23.44 -4.23
C HIS A 3 17.50 22.06 -4.41
N PRO A 4 17.87 21.27 -5.44
CA PRO A 4 17.20 20.01 -5.77
C PRO A 4 17.32 18.91 -4.71
N LEU A 5 18.26 19.03 -3.77
CA LEU A 5 18.44 18.07 -2.65
C LEU A 5 17.63 18.43 -1.39
N LEU A 6 16.91 19.55 -1.37
CA LEU A 6 16.11 19.95 -0.20
C LEU A 6 14.71 19.33 -0.31
N TRP A 7 14.40 18.40 0.60
CA TRP A 7 13.03 17.92 0.78
C TRP A 7 12.16 19.07 1.28
N ARG A 8 11.09 19.40 0.54
CA ARG A 8 10.13 20.42 0.91
C ARG A 8 8.78 19.76 1.16
N ALA A 9 8.33 19.78 2.41
CA ALA A 9 6.96 19.41 2.76
C ALA A 9 5.98 20.23 1.90
N GLY A 10 5.08 19.55 1.20
CA GLY A 10 4.04 20.19 0.38
C GLY A 10 4.36 20.39 -1.11
N HIS A 11 5.56 20.04 -1.58
CA HIS A 11 5.84 19.93 -3.02
C HIS A 11 6.15 18.47 -3.36
N ALA A 12 5.10 17.65 -3.42
CA ALA A 12 5.23 16.32 -4.00
C ALA A 12 5.48 16.49 -5.51
N ALA A 13 6.69 16.15 -5.96
CA ALA A 13 6.94 15.99 -7.38
C ALA A 13 5.89 15.02 -7.95
N ARG A 14 5.39 15.31 -9.16
CA ARG A 14 4.50 14.38 -9.86
C ARG A 14 5.22 13.05 -10.03
N GLN A 15 4.78 12.05 -9.28
CA GLN A 15 5.32 10.71 -9.32
C GLN A 15 4.27 9.75 -9.88
N PRO A 16 4.70 8.65 -10.51
CA PRO A 16 3.77 7.60 -10.92
C PRO A 16 2.91 7.15 -9.73
N VAL A 17 1.65 6.86 -10.01
CA VAL A 17 0.70 6.32 -9.02
C VAL A 17 0.17 4.95 -9.44
N TRP A 18 -0.38 4.23 -8.47
CA TRP A 18 -1.28 3.11 -8.64
C TRP A 18 -2.69 3.55 -8.24
N SER A 19 -3.70 3.21 -9.03
CA SER A 19 -5.08 3.41 -8.59
C SER A 19 -5.33 2.65 -7.30
N SER A 20 -6.10 3.24 -6.38
CA SER A 20 -6.58 2.57 -5.18
C SER A 20 -7.69 1.57 -5.49
N GLY A 21 -8.29 1.62 -6.69
CA GLY A 21 -9.50 0.89 -7.06
C GLY A 21 -10.79 1.57 -6.58
N PHE A 22 -10.69 2.72 -5.89
CA PHE A 22 -11.83 3.50 -5.41
C PHE A 22 -11.74 4.93 -5.97
N SER A 23 -12.62 5.28 -6.93
CA SER A 23 -12.56 6.57 -7.63
C SER A 23 -12.55 7.77 -6.67
N ARG A 24 -13.44 7.77 -5.67
CA ARG A 24 -13.53 8.84 -4.67
C ARG A 24 -12.26 8.99 -3.82
N LEU A 25 -11.52 7.89 -3.59
CA LEU A 25 -10.25 7.96 -2.90
C LEU A 25 -9.16 8.48 -3.83
N ASP A 26 -9.10 7.99 -5.07
CA ASP A 26 -8.15 8.46 -6.09
C ASP A 26 -8.28 9.98 -6.31
N GLU A 27 -9.50 10.52 -6.36
CA GLU A 27 -9.78 11.97 -6.43
C GLU A 27 -9.22 12.76 -5.25
N GLY A 28 -9.20 12.17 -4.05
CA GLY A 28 -8.71 12.80 -2.83
C GLY A 28 -7.20 12.65 -2.60
N LEU A 29 -6.54 11.73 -3.30
CA LEU A 29 -5.11 11.45 -3.13
C LEU A 29 -4.24 12.36 -4.03
N PRO A 30 -3.11 12.88 -3.52
CA PRO A 30 -2.16 13.62 -4.35
C PRO A 30 -1.73 12.81 -5.58
N GLY A 31 -2.01 13.34 -6.77
CA GLY A 31 -1.65 12.68 -8.03
C GLY A 31 -2.61 11.60 -8.51
N GLY A 32 -3.75 11.36 -7.84
CA GLY A 32 -4.79 10.48 -8.34
C GLY A 32 -4.68 9.00 -7.94
N GLY A 33 -3.97 8.69 -6.85
CA GLY A 33 -3.79 7.31 -6.38
C GLY A 33 -2.64 7.13 -5.39
N TRP A 34 -2.28 5.88 -5.11
CA TRP A 34 -1.14 5.53 -4.27
C TRP A 34 0.18 5.82 -4.96
N PRO A 35 1.10 6.60 -4.36
CA PRO A 35 2.41 6.84 -4.96
C PRO A 35 3.21 5.53 -5.10
N ARG A 36 3.91 5.35 -6.24
CA ARG A 36 4.72 4.14 -6.48
C ARG A 36 6.02 4.10 -5.67
N SER A 37 6.41 5.23 -5.08
CA SER A 37 7.62 5.38 -4.29
C SER A 37 7.37 6.25 -3.07
N GLY A 38 8.14 6.01 -2.01
CA GLY A 38 8.00 6.69 -0.73
C GLY A 38 7.20 5.90 0.28
N LEU A 39 6.73 6.60 1.31
CA LEU A 39 5.98 6.04 2.42
C LEU A 39 4.52 6.49 2.33
N ILE A 40 3.60 5.54 2.56
CA ILE A 40 2.18 5.82 2.73
C ILE A 40 1.84 5.45 4.17
N GLU A 41 1.27 6.40 4.92
CA GLU A 41 0.75 6.16 6.25
C GLU A 41 -0.77 6.15 6.20
N VAL A 42 -1.38 5.10 6.74
CA VAL A 42 -2.83 4.97 6.87
C VAL A 42 -3.14 4.93 8.36
N LEU A 43 -3.92 5.90 8.83
CA LEU A 43 -4.25 6.08 10.25
C LEU A 43 -5.73 5.71 10.50
N PRO A 44 -6.07 4.41 10.65
CA PRO A 44 -7.41 4.02 11.01
C PRO A 44 -7.68 4.34 12.49
N ALA A 45 -8.93 4.65 12.83
CA ALA A 45 -9.32 4.87 14.22
C ALA A 45 -9.21 3.59 15.09
N ARG A 46 -9.33 2.41 14.47
CA ARG A 46 -9.11 1.09 15.08
C ARG A 46 -8.74 0.07 14.01
N PHE A 47 -7.95 -0.94 14.38
CA PHE A 47 -7.63 -2.06 13.48
C PHE A 47 -8.81 -3.04 13.33
N GLY A 48 -8.83 -3.78 12.22
CA GLY A 48 -9.80 -4.85 11.97
C GLY A 48 -11.17 -4.38 11.45
N VAL A 49 -11.29 -3.14 10.98
CA VAL A 49 -12.53 -2.62 10.35
C VAL A 49 -12.60 -2.87 8.85
N GLY A 50 -11.53 -3.42 8.29
CA GLY A 50 -11.39 -3.64 6.85
C GLY A 50 -10.56 -2.56 6.16
N GLU A 51 -9.71 -1.86 6.91
CA GLU A 51 -8.71 -0.91 6.41
C GLU A 51 -7.88 -1.49 5.26
N LEU A 52 -7.58 -2.78 5.34
CA LEU A 52 -6.85 -3.51 4.31
C LEU A 52 -7.57 -3.52 2.96
N LYS A 53 -8.90 -3.42 2.92
CA LYS A 53 -9.69 -3.35 1.68
C LYS A 53 -9.27 -2.17 0.80
N LEU A 54 -8.81 -1.06 1.40
CA LEU A 54 -8.30 0.10 0.67
C LEU A 54 -7.02 -0.21 -0.13
N LEU A 55 -6.27 -1.24 0.30
CA LEU A 55 -5.00 -1.63 -0.29
C LEU A 55 -5.14 -2.84 -1.21
N LEU A 56 -6.23 -3.62 -1.12
CA LEU A 56 -6.39 -4.86 -1.89
C LEU A 56 -6.24 -4.69 -3.41
N PRO A 57 -6.85 -3.68 -4.07
CA PRO A 57 -6.70 -3.52 -5.52
C PRO A 57 -5.24 -3.26 -5.93
N ALA A 58 -4.52 -2.45 -5.14
CA ALA A 58 -3.10 -2.18 -5.37
C ALA A 58 -2.24 -3.43 -5.11
N LEU A 59 -2.52 -4.20 -4.06
CA LEU A 59 -1.81 -5.45 -3.74
C LEU A 59 -2.02 -6.51 -4.83
N ALA A 60 -3.25 -6.68 -5.32
CA ALA A 60 -3.55 -7.56 -6.43
C ALA A 60 -2.76 -7.16 -7.68
N ALA A 61 -2.77 -5.87 -8.05
CA ALA A 61 -1.99 -5.38 -9.18
C ALA A 61 -0.47 -5.57 -9.02
N LEU A 62 0.08 -5.35 -7.83
CA LEU A 62 1.52 -5.49 -7.55
C LEU A 62 2.01 -6.95 -7.58
N THR A 63 1.13 -7.88 -7.26
CA THR A 63 1.47 -9.31 -7.16
C THR A 63 1.15 -10.09 -8.43
N THR A 64 0.30 -9.58 -9.34
CA THR A 64 -0.11 -10.31 -10.56
C THR A 64 0.51 -9.81 -11.86
N ARG A 65 1.08 -8.60 -11.91
CA ARG A 65 1.67 -8.03 -13.13
C ARG A 65 2.91 -8.81 -13.63
N PRO A 66 3.30 -8.67 -14.91
CA PRO A 66 4.53 -9.29 -15.43
C PRO A 66 5.77 -8.88 -14.63
N GLU A 67 5.85 -7.61 -14.24
CA GLU A 67 6.85 -7.07 -13.31
C GLU A 67 6.49 -7.25 -11.83
N ALA A 68 5.70 -8.29 -11.47
CA ALA A 68 5.24 -8.52 -10.11
C ALA A 68 6.39 -8.53 -9.10
N ARG A 69 6.10 -7.99 -7.93
CA ARG A 69 7.03 -7.91 -6.80
C ARG A 69 6.49 -8.72 -5.62
N TRP A 70 7.41 -9.14 -4.75
CA TRP A 70 7.03 -9.66 -3.45
C TRP A 70 6.40 -8.54 -2.61
N SER A 71 5.30 -8.85 -1.92
CA SER A 71 4.69 -7.98 -0.92
C SER A 71 5.04 -8.52 0.47
N ALA A 72 5.90 -7.80 1.20
CA ALA A 72 6.29 -8.17 2.55
C ALA A 72 5.43 -7.43 3.58
N TRP A 73 4.76 -8.19 4.45
CA TRP A 73 3.94 -7.68 5.54
C TRP A 73 4.69 -7.93 6.83
N VAL A 74 5.23 -6.86 7.40
CA VAL A 74 6.07 -6.91 8.59
C VAL A 74 5.22 -6.72 9.82
N ALA A 75 5.26 -7.71 10.72
CA ALA A 75 4.51 -7.72 11.99
C ALA A 75 3.07 -7.19 11.83
N PRO A 76 2.26 -7.76 10.91
CA PRO A 76 0.90 -7.27 10.72
C PRO A 76 0.14 -7.36 12.05
N PRO A 77 -0.65 -6.33 12.42
CA PRO A 77 -1.27 -6.23 13.75
C PRO A 77 -2.30 -7.34 14.00
N LEU A 78 -2.86 -7.92 12.93
CA LEU A 78 -3.80 -9.03 12.95
C LEU A 78 -3.36 -10.08 11.93
N SER A 79 -3.78 -11.34 12.13
CA SER A 79 -3.51 -12.39 11.15
C SER A 79 -4.29 -12.13 9.86
N PRO A 80 -3.64 -12.05 8.69
CA PRO A 80 -4.33 -11.87 7.43
C PRO A 80 -5.25 -13.06 7.12
N PHE A 81 -6.48 -12.80 6.70
CA PHE A 81 -7.40 -13.83 6.28
C PHE A 81 -7.17 -14.20 4.81
N THR A 82 -6.37 -15.25 4.58
CA THR A 82 -5.90 -15.64 3.25
C THR A 82 -7.00 -15.91 2.21
N PRO A 83 -8.17 -16.49 2.54
CA PRO A 83 -9.23 -16.69 1.54
C PRO A 83 -9.76 -15.37 0.96
N ALA A 84 -9.89 -14.32 1.79
CA ALA A 84 -10.33 -13.01 1.29
C ALA A 84 -9.28 -12.34 0.41
N LEU A 85 -7.99 -12.58 0.67
CA LEU A 85 -6.90 -12.07 -0.18
C LEU A 85 -6.92 -12.74 -1.56
N ALA A 86 -7.07 -14.06 -1.60
CA ALA A 86 -7.20 -14.80 -2.86
C ALA A 86 -8.44 -14.37 -3.64
N ALA A 87 -9.59 -14.22 -2.96
CA ALA A 87 -10.82 -13.75 -3.58
C ALA A 87 -10.70 -12.31 -4.14
N ALA A 88 -9.82 -11.50 -3.56
CA ALA A 88 -9.50 -10.16 -4.06
C ALA A 88 -8.43 -10.15 -5.18
N GLY A 89 -7.97 -11.33 -5.64
CA GLY A 89 -7.00 -11.46 -6.74
C GLY A 89 -5.54 -11.23 -6.31
N VAL A 90 -5.24 -11.29 -5.02
CA VAL A 90 -3.85 -11.22 -4.53
C VAL A 90 -3.16 -12.56 -4.79
N GLU A 91 -2.01 -12.53 -5.48
CA GLU A 91 -1.20 -13.72 -5.72
C GLU A 91 -0.47 -14.13 -4.43
N LEU A 92 -1.05 -15.09 -3.71
CA LEU A 92 -0.58 -15.52 -2.39
C LEU A 92 0.85 -16.07 -2.40
N SER A 93 1.30 -16.66 -3.52
CA SER A 93 2.68 -17.16 -3.65
C SER A 93 3.74 -16.05 -3.58
N ARG A 94 3.32 -14.78 -3.68
CA ARG A 94 4.18 -13.58 -3.62
C ARG A 94 3.94 -12.73 -2.36
N LEU A 95 3.22 -13.26 -1.39
CA LEU A 95 2.98 -12.63 -0.10
C LEU A 95 3.93 -13.22 0.96
N LEU A 96 4.76 -12.37 1.57
CA LEU A 96 5.63 -12.75 2.69
C LEU A 96 5.10 -12.15 3.97
N ILE A 97 4.84 -12.98 4.99
CA ILE A 97 4.55 -12.50 6.34
C ILE A 97 5.83 -12.61 7.16
N VAL A 98 6.40 -11.47 7.50
CA VAL A 98 7.56 -11.39 8.38
C VAL A 98 7.06 -11.30 9.82
N ARG A 99 7.31 -12.35 10.60
CA ARG A 99 7.07 -12.37 12.03
C ARG A 99 8.24 -11.70 12.73
N ALA A 100 8.10 -10.42 13.05
CA ALA A 100 9.04 -9.70 13.89
C ALA A 100 8.46 -9.56 15.30
N GLN A 101 9.31 -9.73 16.31
CA GLN A 101 8.98 -9.35 17.69
C GLN A 101 9.52 -7.94 17.89
N GLY A 102 8.71 -7.02 18.38
CA GLY A 102 9.20 -5.72 18.84
C GLY A 102 10.13 -5.92 20.05
N ARG A 103 11.14 -5.07 20.21
CA ARG A 103 11.65 -4.82 21.57
C ARG A 103 10.60 -3.93 22.24
N GLU A 104 10.10 -4.37 23.37
CA GLU A 104 9.52 -3.45 24.35
C GLU A 104 10.61 -2.53 24.90
#